data_AF-F7YFL0-F1
#
_entry.id   AF-F7YFL0-F1
#
_cell.length_a   1.000
_cell.length_b   1.000
_cell.length_c   1.000
_cell.angle_alpha   90.00
_cell.angle_beta   90.00
_cell.angle_gamma   90.00
#
_symmetry.space_group_name_H-M   'P 1'
#
loop_
_entity.id
_entity.type
_entity.pdbx_description
1 polymer ?
#
loop_
_entity_poly.entity_id
_entity_poly.type
_entity_poly.pdbx_seq_one_letter_code
_entity_poly.pdbx_strand_id
1 'polypeptide(L)'
;MIADFFRSRWLGQVPLGRLFWRDMLLVGTLINMASSALALVLLGLKLPLWLVLAVHFAPVPYNIFLTSAVWRTTESGAKASLMLLGSALWLIATVVV
;
A
#
# COMPACT_ATOMS: atom_id res chain seq x y z
N MET A 1 9.05 -16.44 6.85
CA MET A 1 8.97 -15.91 5.46
C MET A 1 8.06 -14.69 5.32
N ILE A 2 6.74 -14.79 5.54
CA ILE A 2 5.83 -13.61 5.44
C ILE A 2 5.86 -12.75 6.71
N ALA A 3 5.83 -13.37 7.89
CA ALA A 3 5.91 -12.63 9.16
C ALA A 3 7.21 -11.80 9.28
N ASP A 4 8.33 -12.31 8.76
CA ASP A 4 9.62 -11.61 8.77
C ASP A 4 9.61 -10.38 7.83
N PHE A 5 8.89 -10.45 6.71
CA PHE A 5 8.70 -9.32 5.81
C PHE A 5 7.98 -8.16 6.49
N PHE A 6 6.90 -8.45 7.23
CA PHE A 6 6.15 -7.44 7.98
C PHE A 6 6.97 -6.94 9.18
N ARG A 7 7.60 -7.85 9.94
CA ARG A 7 8.41 -7.52 11.10
C ARG A 7 9.59 -6.60 10.75
N SER A 8 10.33 -6.89 9.69
CA SER A 8 11.50 -6.07 9.29
C SER A 8 11.11 -4.63 8.95
N ARG A 9 9.98 -4.42 8.27
CA ARG A 9 9.46 -3.07 7.94
C ARG A 9 8.91 -2.35 9.15
N TRP A 10 8.19 -3.07 10.00
CA TRP A 10 7.60 -2.52 11.22
C TRP A 10 8.66 -2.10 12.24
N LEU A 11 9.77 -2.82 12.31
CA LEU A 11 10.92 -2.51 13.19
C LEU A 11 11.88 -1.47 12.60
N GLY A 12 11.62 -0.95 11.40
CA GLY A 12 12.50 0.03 10.75
C GLY A 12 13.85 -0.52 10.28
N GLN A 13 13.96 -1.84 10.10
CA GLN A 13 15.19 -2.47 9.61
C GLN A 13 15.41 -2.24 8.11
N VAL A 14 14.38 -1.76 7.40
CA VAL A 14 14.44 -1.40 5.99
C VAL A 14 14.69 0.11 5.86
N PRO A 15 15.66 0.57 5.04
CA PRO A 15 15.89 2.00 4.82
C PRO A 15 14.61 2.72 4.36
N LEU A 16 14.29 3.85 5.00
CA LEU A 16 13.08 4.63 4.74
C LEU A 16 12.86 4.96 3.25
N GLY A 17 13.94 5.29 2.54
CA GLY A 17 13.88 5.53 1.09
C GLY A 17 13.45 4.31 0.28
N ARG A 18 13.91 3.10 0.66
CA ARG A 18 13.48 1.85 0.01
C ARG A 18 12.04 1.50 0.36
N LEU A 19 11.64 1.70 1.62
CA LEU A 19 10.26 1.48 2.06
C LEU A 19 9.27 2.38 1.31
N PHE A 20 9.57 3.68 1.21
CA PHE A 20 8.70 4.65 0.55
C PHE A 20 8.67 4.47 -0.98
N TRP A 21 9.83 4.41 -1.65
CA TRP A 21 9.85 4.37 -3.11
C TRP A 21 9.53 2.99 -3.68
N ARG A 22 10.18 1.94 -3.17
CA ARG A 22 10.03 0.60 -3.75
C ARG A 22 8.78 -0.09 -3.23
N ASP A 23 8.64 -0.17 -1.91
CA ASP A 23 7.60 -1.03 -1.33
C ASP A 23 6.23 -0.35 -1.36
N MET A 24 6.18 0.96 -1.11
CA MET A 24 4.96 1.75 -1.16
C MET A 24 4.62 2.23 -2.56
N LEU A 25 5.39 3.15 -3.15
CA LEU A 25 5.03 3.72 -4.45
C LEU A 25 5.06 2.70 -5.60
N LEU A 26 6.07 1.85 -5.71
CA LEU A 26 6.18 0.93 -6.85
C LEU A 26 5.35 -0.34 -6.64
N VAL A 27 5.68 -1.12 -5.60
CA VAL A 27 5.02 -2.42 -5.35
C VAL A 27 3.56 -2.23 -4.94
N GLY A 28 3.27 -1.28 -4.05
CA GLY A 28 1.89 -1.00 -3.65
C GLY A 28 1.04 -0.58 -4.85
N THR A 29 1.50 0.34 -5.69
CA THR A 29 0.71 0.78 -6.86
C THR A 29 0.51 -0.36 -7.86
N LEU A 30 1.52 -1.20 -8.09
CA LEU A 30 1.40 -2.37 -8.96
C LEU A 30 0.35 -3.37 -8.44
N ILE A 31 0.31 -3.59 -7.12
CA ILE A 31 -0.70 -4.45 -6.48
C ILE A 31 -2.09 -3.84 -6.64
N ASN A 32 -2.26 -2.53 -6.40
CA ASN A 32 -3.56 -1.87 -6.58
C ASN A 32 -4.02 -1.96 -8.04
N MET A 33 -3.16 -1.65 -9.02
CA MET A 33 -3.50 -1.77 -10.44
C MET A 33 -3.88 -3.20 -10.82
N ALA A 34 -3.12 -4.20 -10.38
CA ALA A 34 -3.44 -5.61 -10.65
C ALA A 34 -4.78 -6.00 -10.02
N SER A 35 -5.06 -5.53 -8.80
CA SER A 35 -6.31 -5.79 -8.10
C SER A 35 -7.51 -5.16 -8.82
N SER A 36 -7.41 -3.90 -9.22
CA SER A 36 -8.46 -3.20 -9.97
C SER A 36 -8.68 -3.81 -11.36
N ALA A 37 -7.62 -4.20 -12.07
CA ALA A 37 -7.74 -4.93 -13.33
C ALA A 37 -8.45 -6.28 -13.15
N LEU A 38 -8.10 -7.04 -12.10
CA LEU A 38 -8.80 -8.27 -11.77
C LEU A 38 -10.27 -8.02 -11.42
N ALA A 39 -10.57 -6.99 -10.62
CA ALA A 39 -11.95 -6.62 -10.29
C ALA A 39 -12.78 -6.32 -11.55
N LEU A 40 -12.22 -5.58 -12.52
CA LEU A 40 -12.87 -5.32 -13.80
C LEU A 40 -13.11 -6.60 -14.62
N VAL A 41 -12.16 -7.53 -14.63
CA VAL A 41 -12.33 -8.85 -15.26
C VAL A 41 -13.47 -9.62 -14.59
N LEU A 42 -13.48 -9.71 -13.26
CA LEU A 42 -14.54 -10.41 -12.50
C LEU A 42 -15.92 -9.78 -12.74
N LEU A 43 -15.99 -8.45 -12.85
CA LEU A 43 -17.21 -7.73 -13.20
C LEU A 43 -17.67 -8.04 -14.62
N GLY A 44 -16.74 -8.08 -15.59
CA GLY A 44 -17.01 -8.48 -16.98
C GLY A 44 -17.50 -9.94 -17.09
N LEU A 45 -17.02 -10.81 -16.20
CA LEU A 45 -17.50 -12.18 -16.03
C LEU A 45 -18.85 -12.29 -15.30
N LYS A 46 -19.46 -11.15 -14.94
CA LYS A 46 -20.75 -11.05 -14.21
C LYS A 46 -20.75 -11.82 -12.88
N LEU A 47 -19.60 -11.90 -12.23
CA LEU A 47 -19.50 -12.51 -10.90
C LEU A 47 -20.18 -11.63 -9.83
N PRO A 48 -20.47 -12.21 -8.65
CA PRO A 48 -21.15 -11.48 -7.58
C PRO A 48 -20.38 -10.21 -7.17
N LEU A 49 -21.11 -9.11 -7.00
CA LEU A 49 -20.51 -7.82 -6.67
C LEU A 49 -19.67 -7.85 -5.39
N TRP A 50 -20.09 -8.61 -4.38
CA TRP A 50 -19.32 -8.76 -3.14
C TRP A 50 -17.91 -9.33 -3.38
N LEU A 51 -17.75 -10.22 -4.37
CA LEU A 51 -16.45 -10.80 -4.72
C LEU A 51 -15.59 -9.77 -5.45
N VAL A 52 -16.18 -9.01 -6.37
CA VAL A 52 -15.51 -7.91 -7.08
C VAL A 52 -14.97 -6.89 -6.08
N LEU A 53 -15.80 -6.47 -5.12
CA LEU A 53 -15.42 -5.52 -4.07
C LEU A 53 -14.36 -6.12 -3.13
N ALA A 54 -14.48 -7.40 -2.75
CA ALA A 54 -13.50 -8.05 -1.90
C ALA A 54 -12.11 -8.09 -2.54
N VAL A 55 -12.04 -8.38 -3.85
CA VAL A 55 -10.78 -8.35 -4.61
C VAL A 55 -10.27 -6.92 -4.70
N HIS A 56 -11.08 -5.97 -5.17
CA HIS A 56 -10.67 -4.57 -5.31
C HIS A 56 -10.12 -3.97 -4.00
N PHE A 57 -10.78 -4.22 -2.87
CA PHE A 57 -10.35 -3.70 -1.56
C PHE A 57 -9.33 -4.58 -0.82
N ALA A 58 -8.94 -5.75 -1.36
CA ALA A 58 -7.92 -6.62 -0.74
C ALA A 58 -6.56 -5.93 -0.48
N PRO A 59 -6.08 -4.97 -1.31
CA PRO A 59 -4.83 -4.26 -1.05
C PRO A 59 -4.90 -3.24 0.09
N VAL A 60 -6.09 -2.80 0.52
CA VAL A 60 -6.25 -1.72 1.50
C VAL A 60 -5.52 -2.00 2.82
N PRO A 61 -5.64 -3.19 3.45
CA PRO A 61 -4.88 -3.52 4.65
C PRO A 61 -3.36 -3.45 4.46
N TYR A 62 -2.87 -3.84 3.28
CA TYR A 62 -1.45 -3.76 2.94
C TYR A 62 -0.98 -2.30 2.79
N ASN A 63 -1.77 -1.46 2.13
CA ASN A 63 -1.48 -0.03 1.96
C ASN A 63 -1.45 0.68 3.33
N ILE A 64 -2.40 0.38 4.23
CA ILE A 64 -2.44 0.92 5.61
C ILE A 64 -1.19 0.52 6.40
N PHE A 65 -0.77 -0.75 6.28
CA PHE A 65 0.43 -1.23 6.95
C PHE A 65 1.68 -0.46 6.49
N LEU A 66 1.86 -0.28 5.19
CA LEU A 66 3.02 0.43 4.64
C LEU A 66 3.04 1.89 5.08
N THR A 67 1.91 2.59 5.01
CA THR A 67 1.78 3.98 5.49
C THR A 67 2.15 4.07 6.97
N SER A 68 1.64 3.16 7.80
CA SER A 68 1.94 3.10 9.24
C SER A 68 3.42 2.81 9.51
N ALA A 69 4.04 1.91 8.73
CA ALA A 69 5.46 1.60 8.84
C ALA A 69 6.35 2.81 8.46
N VAL A 70 5.97 3.55 7.41
CA VAL A 70 6.64 4.81 7.04
C VAL A 70 6.54 5.81 8.18
N TRP A 71 5.34 6.05 8.70
CA TRP A 71 5.12 7.04 9.76
C TRP A 71 5.92 6.75 11.02
N ARG A 72 6.03 5.47 11.38
CA ARG A 72 6.79 5.02 12.55
C ARG A 72 8.31 5.15 12.39
N THR A 73 8.83 5.12 11.16
CA THR A 73 10.27 5.10 10.87
C THR A 73 10.84 6.46 10.46
N THR A 74 9.97 7.43 10.16
CA THR A 74 10.38 8.82 9.94
C THR A 74 10.78 9.51 11.25
N GLU A 75 12.01 10.02 11.30
CA GLU A 75 12.47 10.93 12.36
C GLU A 75 12.17 12.40 12.01
N SER A 76 11.98 13.25 13.01
CA SER A 76 11.54 14.65 12.85
C SER A 76 12.38 15.49 11.88
N GLY A 77 11.73 16.21 10.96
CA GLY A 77 12.36 17.14 10.01
C GLY A 77 11.52 17.42 8.76
N ALA A 78 11.92 18.41 7.95
CA ALA A 78 11.15 18.82 6.76
C ALA A 78 10.97 17.68 5.73
N LYS A 79 12.01 16.87 5.51
CA LYS A 79 11.93 15.69 4.62
C LYS A 79 10.97 14.63 5.15
N ALA A 80 10.89 14.48 6.47
CA ALA A 80 9.97 13.53 7.10
C ALA A 80 8.52 13.98 6.95
N SER A 81 8.22 15.26 7.16
CA SER A 81 6.88 15.81 6.89
C SER A 81 6.42 15.58 5.45
N LEU A 82 7.33 15.74 4.48
CA LEU A 82 7.02 15.44 3.07
C LEU A 82 6.72 13.95 2.83
N MET A 83 7.45 13.04 3.46
CA MET A 83 7.20 11.59 3.35
C MET A 83 5.91 11.18 4.07
N LEU A 84 5.58 11.80 5.20
CA LEU A 84 4.31 11.60 5.90
C LEU A 84 3.12 12.07 5.06
N LEU A 85 3.20 13.27 4.49
CA LEU A 85 2.16 13.80 3.59
C LEU A 85 2.06 12.98 2.32
N GLY A 86 3.18 12.62 1.70
CA GLY A 86 3.22 11.80 0.49
C GLY A 86 2.63 10.40 0.72
N SER A 87 2.91 9.78 1.87
CA SER A 87 2.34 8.48 2.22
C SER A 87 0.83 8.55 2.48
N ALA A 88 0.35 9.62 3.13
CA ALA A 88 -1.08 9.87 3.30
C ALA A 88 -1.80 10.08 1.96
N LEU A 89 -1.24 10.94 1.10
CA LEU A 89 -1.78 11.21 -0.23
C LEU A 89 -1.80 9.97 -1.11
N TRP A 90 -0.73 9.17 -1.08
CA TRP A 90 -0.67 7.92 -1.81
C TRP A 90 -1.73 6.93 -1.30
N LEU A 91 -1.93 6.80 0.02
CA LEU A 91 -2.95 5.92 0.57
C LEU A 91 -4.34 6.31 0.07
N ILE A 92 -4.68 7.60 0.11
CA ILE A 92 -5.94 8.11 -0.41
C ILE A 92 -6.07 7.78 -1.91
N ALA A 93 -5.03 8.04 -2.70
CA ALA A 93 -5.04 7.75 -4.13
C ALA A 93 -5.30 6.26 -4.41
N THR A 94 -4.65 5.35 -3.68
CA THR A 94 -4.83 3.90 -3.86
C THR A 94 -6.18 3.36 -3.39
N VAL A 95 -6.92 4.10 -2.57
CA VAL A 95 -8.28 3.70 -2.17
C VAL A 95 -9.30 4.12 -3.25
N VAL A 96 -8.98 5.11 -4.06
CA VAL A 96 -9.85 5.62 -5.13
C VAL A 96 -9.66 4.84 -6.45
N VAL A 97 -8.45 4.33 -6.70
CA VAL A 97 -8.05 3.59 -7.92
C VAL A 97 -8.29 2.10 -7.77
#